data_AF-A0A2Y9BHN5-F1
#
_entry.id   AF-A0A2Y9BHN5-F1
#
_cell.length_a   1.000
_cell.length_b   1.000
_cell.length_c   1.000
_cell.angle_alpha   90.00
_cell.angle_beta   90.00
_cell.angle_gamma   90.00
#
_symmetry.space_group_name_H-M   'P 1'
#
loop_
_entity.id
_entity.type
_entity.pdbx_description
1 polymer ?
#
loop_
_entity_poly.entity_id
_entity_poly.type
_entity_poly.pdbx_seq_one_letter_code
_entity_poly.pdbx_strand_id
1 'polypeptide(L)'
;MNFKLFSELYDEAKKCENVDSFIDNRENMSELKNMQIDNAVLLLRFIYEVAHMGIKDIREYLGLPRPNFCERYEIKLRTLEDWEYGKNPVPQHLTKLLSYTLVEDFMS
;
A
#
# COMPACT_ATOMS: atom_id res chain seq x y z
N MET A 1 -3.42 11.70 -3.17
CA MET A 1 -2.15 11.78 -3.95
C MET A 1 -2.41 11.13 -5.30
N ASN A 2 -1.82 11.55 -6.43
CA ASN A 2 -2.12 10.85 -7.69
C ASN A 2 -1.50 9.42 -7.74
N PHE A 3 -2.15 8.48 -8.44
CA PHE A 3 -1.72 7.08 -8.51
C PHE A 3 -0.31 6.90 -9.09
N LYS A 4 0.10 7.74 -10.04
CA LYS A 4 1.43 7.65 -10.64
C LYS A 4 2.52 7.89 -9.59
N LEU A 5 2.41 8.98 -8.84
CA LEU A 5 3.32 9.31 -7.74
C LEU A 5 3.32 8.21 -6.68
N PHE A 6 2.13 7.75 -6.26
CA PHE A 6 2.02 6.62 -5.34
C PHE A 6 2.76 5.37 -5.87
N SER A 7 2.56 5.01 -7.13
CA SER A 7 3.18 3.83 -7.74
C SER A 7 4.71 3.90 -7.71
N GLU A 8 5.27 5.07 -7.99
CA GLU A 8 6.71 5.32 -7.93
C GLU A 8 7.23 5.19 -6.49
N LEU A 9 6.55 5.82 -5.53
CA LEU A 9 6.89 5.73 -4.10
C LEU A 9 6.80 4.28 -3.59
N TYR A 10 5.77 3.55 -3.99
CA TYR A 10 5.54 2.15 -3.62
C TYR A 10 6.65 1.23 -4.15
N ASP A 11 7.01 1.37 -5.42
CA ASP A 11 8.06 0.53 -6.03
C ASP A 11 9.45 0.82 -5.45
N GLU A 12 9.70 2.06 -5.02
CA GLU A 12 10.92 2.42 -4.30
C GLU A 12 10.91 1.88 -2.87
N ALA A 13 9.79 2.01 -2.15
CA ALA A 13 9.64 1.47 -0.80
C ALA A 13 9.95 -0.03 -0.76
N LYS A 14 9.46 -0.83 -1.73
CA LYS A 14 9.77 -2.27 -1.81
C LYS A 14 11.25 -2.62 -2.02
N LYS A 15 12.09 -1.66 -2.43
CA LYS A 15 13.53 -1.84 -2.65
C LYS A 15 14.36 -1.39 -1.45
N CYS A 16 13.78 -0.58 -0.56
CA CYS A 16 14.43 -0.12 0.65
C CYS A 16 14.42 -1.22 1.72
N GLU A 17 15.50 -1.32 2.50
CA GLU A 17 15.60 -2.30 3.58
C GLU A 17 14.80 -1.90 4.83
N ASN A 18 14.73 -0.59 5.09
CA ASN A 18 14.04 -0.02 6.23
C ASN A 18 13.38 1.32 5.88
N VAL A 19 12.44 1.72 6.73
CA VAL A 19 11.63 2.94 6.54
C VAL A 19 12.47 4.22 6.59
N ASP A 20 13.52 4.25 7.41
CA ASP A 20 14.37 5.43 7.54
C ASP A 20 15.16 5.66 6.24
N SER A 21 15.70 4.59 5.64
CA SER A 21 16.33 4.64 4.31
C SER A 21 15.37 5.14 3.22
N PHE A 22 14.08 4.79 3.32
CA PHE A 22 13.07 5.28 2.40
C PHE A 22 12.75 6.76 2.60
N ILE A 23 12.74 7.25 3.85
CA ILE A 23 12.48 8.66 4.19
C ILE A 23 13.69 9.54 3.87
N ASP A 24 14.90 9.09 4.18
CA ASP A 24 16.14 9.87 3.97
C ASP A 24 16.40 10.15 2.48
N ASN A 25 16.04 9.20 1.60
CA ASN A 25 16.08 9.40 0.14
C ASN A 25 15.11 10.51 -0.35
N ARG A 26 14.27 11.08 0.52
CA ARG A 26 13.17 12.00 0.19
C ARG A 26 13.34 13.41 0.74
N GLU A 27 14.42 13.71 1.46
CA GLU A 27 14.66 15.04 2.05
C GLU A 27 14.59 16.21 1.03
N ASN A 28 14.67 15.92 -0.28
CA ASN A 28 14.60 16.90 -1.36
C ASN A 28 13.32 16.90 -2.21
N MET A 29 12.27 16.13 -1.88
CA MET A 29 11.04 16.07 -2.68
C MET A 29 10.23 17.39 -2.61
N SER A 30 10.29 18.19 -3.67
CA SER A 30 9.57 19.46 -3.79
C SER A 30 8.05 19.33 -3.73
N GLU A 31 7.52 18.18 -4.11
CA GLU A 31 6.10 17.88 -4.26
C GLU A 31 5.41 17.64 -2.90
N LEU A 32 6.20 17.26 -1.88
CA LEU A 32 5.74 17.11 -0.50
C LEU A 32 5.82 18.42 0.30
N LYS A 33 6.51 19.46 -0.22
CA LYS A 33 6.75 20.73 0.49
C LYS A 33 5.50 21.53 0.83
N ASN A 34 4.39 21.28 0.14
CA ASN A 34 3.12 21.94 0.39
C ASN A 34 2.29 21.25 1.49
N MET A 35 2.68 20.05 1.92
CA MET A 35 2.12 19.41 3.13
C MET A 35 2.91 19.87 4.35
N GLN A 36 2.27 19.92 5.53
CA GLN A 36 3.02 20.05 6.78
C GLN A 36 4.01 18.87 6.87
N ILE A 37 5.25 19.16 7.30
CA ILE A 37 6.37 18.20 7.32
C ILE A 37 5.98 16.91 8.05
N ASP A 38 5.30 17.02 9.18
CA ASP A 38 4.86 15.86 9.97
C ASP A 38 3.89 14.97 9.18
N ASN A 39 2.98 15.54 8.39
CA ASN A 39 2.03 14.78 7.57
C ASN A 39 2.72 14.07 6.40
N ALA A 40 3.77 14.68 5.82
CA ALA A 40 4.54 14.05 4.75
C ALA A 40 5.32 12.84 5.27
N VAL A 41 5.96 12.96 6.43
CA VAL A 41 6.69 11.84 7.06
C VAL A 41 5.73 10.71 7.42
N LEU A 42 4.56 11.02 8.00
CA LEU A 42 3.54 10.01 8.32
C LEU A 42 3.05 9.29 7.06
N LEU A 43 2.76 10.02 5.99
CA LEU A 43 2.36 9.44 4.71
C LEU A 43 3.46 8.53 4.12
N LEU A 44 4.72 8.93 4.16
CA LEU A 44 5.84 8.11 3.68
C LEU A 44 6.00 6.83 4.51
N ARG A 45 5.89 6.92 5.84
CA ARG A 45 5.88 5.74 6.72
C ARG A 45 4.74 4.80 6.35
N PHE A 46 3.55 5.34 6.16
CA PHE A 46 2.39 4.53 5.78
C PHE A 46 2.54 3.89 4.40
N ILE A 47 3.07 4.61 3.41
CA ILE A 47 3.37 4.06 2.08
C ILE A 47 4.39 2.91 2.19
N TYR A 48 5.41 3.06 3.03
CA TYR A 48 6.39 2.01 3.28
C TYR A 48 5.74 0.77 3.89
N GLU A 49 4.87 0.94 4.88
CA GLU A 49 4.14 -0.15 5.51
C GLU A 49 3.26 -0.90 4.50
N VAL A 50 2.40 -0.20 3.75
CA VAL A 50 1.50 -0.84 2.77
C VAL A 50 2.27 -1.50 1.62
N ALA A 51 3.46 -1.01 1.27
CA ALA A 51 4.32 -1.63 0.26
C ALA A 51 4.83 -3.03 0.66
N HIS A 52 4.87 -3.30 1.97
CA HIS A 52 5.30 -4.56 2.55
C HIS A 52 4.15 -5.44 3.04
N MET A 53 2.90 -4.96 2.96
CA MET A 53 1.72 -5.75 3.30
C MET A 53 1.43 -6.83 2.25
N GLY A 54 1.08 -8.02 2.73
CA GLY A 54 0.44 -9.05 1.92
C GLY A 54 -1.06 -8.80 1.75
N ILE A 55 -1.72 -9.56 0.87
CA ILE A 55 -3.17 -9.46 0.65
C ILE A 55 -3.99 -9.69 1.93
N LYS A 56 -3.48 -10.56 2.82
CA LYS A 56 -4.09 -10.84 4.12
C LYS A 56 -4.05 -9.61 5.03
N ASP A 57 -2.89 -8.96 5.12
CA ASP A 57 -2.68 -7.78 5.95
C ASP A 57 -3.57 -6.62 5.47
N ILE A 58 -3.66 -6.42 4.15
CA ILE A 58 -4.56 -5.42 3.54
C ILE A 58 -6.01 -5.68 3.93
N ARG A 59 -6.48 -6.94 3.82
CA ARG A 59 -7.85 -7.31 4.20
C ARG A 59 -8.11 -7.07 5.69
N GLU A 60 -7.17 -7.44 6.54
CA GLU A 60 -7.27 -7.28 7.99
C GLU A 60 -7.23 -5.82 8.41
N TYR A 61 -6.40 -5.00 7.76
CA TYR A 61 -6.37 -3.55 7.94
C TYR A 61 -7.73 -2.91 7.62
N LEU A 62 -8.39 -3.36 6.55
CA LEU A 62 -9.75 -2.92 6.20
C LEU A 62 -10.84 -3.43 7.14
N GLY A 63 -10.53 -4.34 8.07
CA GLY A 63 -11.50 -4.96 8.96
C GLY A 63 -12.54 -5.82 8.24
N LEU A 64 -12.25 -6.27 7.01
CA LEU A 64 -13.22 -6.99 6.19
C LEU A 64 -13.09 -8.51 6.36
N PRO A 65 -14.20 -9.22 6.62
CA PRO A 65 -14.21 -10.67 6.47
C PRO A 65 -14.02 -11.02 4.97
N ARG A 66 -13.48 -12.22 4.70
CA ARG A 66 -13.17 -12.67 3.33
C ARG A 66 -14.32 -12.46 2.32
N PRO A 67 -15.59 -12.82 2.61
CA PRO A 67 -16.68 -12.60 1.67
C PRO A 67 -16.87 -11.13 1.28
N ASN A 68 -16.83 -10.22 2.26
CA ASN A 68 -17.02 -8.79 2.01
C ASN A 68 -15.85 -8.18 1.24
N PHE A 69 -14.63 -8.65 1.50
CA PHE A 69 -13.45 -8.25 0.73
C PHE A 69 -13.55 -8.71 -0.73
N CYS A 70 -13.96 -9.96 -0.93
CA CYS A 70 -14.19 -10.54 -2.25
C CYS A 70 -15.27 -9.80 -3.04
N GLU A 71 -16.38 -9.46 -2.39
CA GLU A 71 -17.46 -8.68 -3.00
C GLU A 71 -16.99 -7.27 -3.39
N ARG A 72 -16.31 -6.57 -2.47
CA ARG A 72 -15.83 -5.19 -2.68
C ARG A 72 -14.87 -5.07 -3.87
N TYR A 73 -13.96 -6.03 -4.02
CA TYR A 73 -12.89 -5.97 -5.02
C TYR A 73 -13.08 -6.94 -6.19
N GLU A 74 -14.28 -7.53 -6.30
CA GLU A 74 -14.64 -8.48 -7.36
C GLU A 74 -13.69 -9.68 -7.48
N ILE A 75 -13.18 -10.16 -6.34
CA ILE A 75 -12.25 -11.29 -6.25
C ILE A 75 -13.03 -12.56 -5.91
N LYS A 76 -12.84 -13.64 -6.65
CA LYS A 76 -13.42 -14.95 -6.29
C LYS A 76 -12.85 -15.43 -4.96
N LEU A 77 -13.70 -15.93 -4.05
CA LEU A 77 -13.30 -16.40 -2.71
C LEU A 77 -12.12 -17.39 -2.75
N ARG A 78 -12.21 -18.39 -3.64
CA ARG A 78 -11.13 -19.38 -3.82
C ARG A 78 -9.80 -18.75 -4.26
N THR A 79 -9.85 -17.71 -5.07
CA THR A 79 -8.65 -16.97 -5.51
C THR A 79 -8.02 -16.23 -4.34
N LEU A 80 -8.82 -15.55 -3.51
CA LEU A 80 -8.32 -14.92 -2.29
C LEU A 80 -7.68 -15.94 -1.34
N GLU A 81 -8.33 -17.08 -1.13
CA GLU A 81 -7.80 -18.16 -0.29
C GLU A 81 -6.47 -18.69 -0.83
N ASP A 82 -6.37 -18.99 -2.13
CA ASP A 82 -5.12 -19.48 -2.71
C ASP A 82 -3.97 -18.46 -2.57
N TRP A 83 -4.26 -17.16 -2.61
CA TRP A 83 -3.28 -16.11 -2.33
C TRP A 83 -2.88 -16.05 -0.85
N GLU A 84 -3.84 -16.07 0.08
CA GLU A 84 -3.55 -16.03 1.52
C GLU A 84 -2.82 -17.29 2.02
N TYR A 85 -3.06 -18.44 1.39
CA TYR A 85 -2.34 -19.68 1.68
C TYR A 85 -1.00 -19.79 0.93
N GLY A 86 -0.60 -18.77 0.15
CA GLY A 86 0.69 -18.75 -0.56
C GLY A 86 0.80 -19.75 -1.72
N LYS A 87 -0.32 -20.28 -2.22
CA LYS A 87 -0.30 -21.24 -3.35
C LYS A 87 -0.01 -20.56 -4.67
N ASN A 88 -0.44 -19.31 -4.84
CA ASN A 88 -0.18 -18.50 -6.02
C ASN A 88 0.24 -17.09 -5.60
N PRO A 89 1.16 -16.43 -6.32
CA PRO A 89 1.48 -15.04 -6.07
C PRO A 89 0.29 -14.14 -6.43
N VAL A 90 0.06 -13.11 -5.63
CA VAL A 90 -0.89 -12.05 -5.94
C VAL A 90 -0.34 -11.22 -7.11
N PRO A 91 -1.14 -10.87 -8.12
CA PRO A 91 -0.69 -9.96 -9.16
C PRO A 91 -0.19 -8.64 -8.58
N GLN A 92 1.01 -8.20 -9.00
CA GLN A 92 1.63 -6.99 -8.45
C GLN A 92 0.77 -5.73 -8.64
N HIS A 93 0.13 -5.60 -9.81
CA HIS A 93 -0.75 -4.48 -10.11
C HIS A 93 -1.96 -4.43 -9.17
N LEU A 94 -2.53 -5.59 -8.81
CA LEU A 94 -3.67 -5.67 -7.90
C LEU A 94 -3.27 -5.25 -6.48
N THR A 95 -2.16 -5.78 -5.97
CA THR A 95 -1.65 -5.41 -4.62
C THR A 95 -1.38 -3.90 -4.53
N LYS A 96 -0.82 -3.32 -5.60
CA LYS A 96 -0.57 -1.88 -5.70
C LYS A 96 -1.87 -1.07 -5.71
N LEU A 97 -2.87 -1.48 -6.49
CA LEU A 97 -4.19 -0.81 -6.50
C LEU A 97 -4.88 -0.87 -5.14
N LEU A 98 -4.86 -2.02 -4.48
CA LEU A 98 -5.43 -2.17 -3.13
C LEU A 98 -4.71 -1.28 -2.11
N SER A 99 -3.38 -1.27 -2.14
CA SER A 99 -2.56 -0.41 -1.27
C SER A 99 -2.85 1.08 -1.50
N TYR A 100 -3.09 1.48 -2.75
CA TYR A 100 -3.49 2.84 -3.07
C TYR A 100 -4.83 3.23 -2.42
N THR A 101 -5.81 2.31 -2.36
CA THR A 101 -7.08 2.58 -1.65
C THR A 101 -6.86 2.87 -0.17
N LEU A 102 -5.94 2.16 0.48
CA LEU A 102 -5.60 2.42 1.89
C LEU A 102 -4.97 3.80 2.07
N VAL A 103 -4.09 4.19 1.14
CA VAL A 103 -3.42 5.51 1.20
C VAL A 103 -4.40 6.64 0.97
N GLU A 104 -5.34 6.50 0.03
CA GLU A 104 -6.41 7.49 -0.16
C GLU A 104 -7.32 7.58 1.06
N ASP A 105 -7.67 6.46 1.70
CA ASP A 105 -8.43 6.44 2.95
C ASP A 105 -7.65 7.10 4.10
N PHE A 106 -6.32 6.96 4.16
CA PHE A 106 -5.46 7.61 5.16
C PHE A 106 -5.34 9.12 4.97
N MET A 107 -5.44 9.61 3.74
CA MET A 107 -5.40 11.05 3.43
C MET A 107 -6.77 11.75 3.52
N SER A 108 -7.86 10.99 3.67
CA SER A 108 -9.24 11.48 3.73
C SER A 108 -9.63 11.95 5.13
#